data_AF-A0AAD5RYG7-F1
#
_entry.id   AF-A0AAD5RYG7-F1
#
_cell.length_a   1.000
_cell.length_b   1.000
_cell.length_c   1.000
_cell.angle_alpha   90.00
_cell.angle_beta   90.00
_cell.angle_gamma   90.00
#
_symmetry.space_group_name_H-M   'P 1'
#
loop_
_entity.id
_entity.type
_entity.pdbx_description
1 polymer ?
#
loop_
_entity_poly.entity_id
_entity_poly.type
_entity_poly.pdbx_seq_one_letter_code
_entity_poly.pdbx_strand_id
1 'polypeptide(L)'
;MPVSSPPVGAYVPVPSFFTSLSACSASEPVARIDVETQTKHALFLARAGIRGLVMMGSTGEAIHLTPCRTQGPRRRRKGGGLEENGFPSYPIMAGVLTNSVEECLDGLQDMKEAGALWGLVLTPGYFGANATHPRMKEWFKIIADRSLLPIFMLVSRLPSMDEIVLCAKGGMVDDRR
;
A
#
# COMPACT_ATOMS: atom_id res chain seq x y z
N MET A 1 -4.41 12.66 16.18
CA MET A 1 -5.75 12.10 15.91
C MET A 1 -5.58 11.02 14.85
N PRO A 2 -6.05 9.77 15.03
CA PRO A 2 -6.06 8.83 13.92
C PRO A 2 -7.08 9.35 12.91
N VAL A 3 -6.63 9.74 11.71
CA VAL A 3 -7.51 10.18 10.63
C VAL A 3 -8.29 8.96 10.14
N SER A 4 -9.60 8.93 10.42
CA SER A 4 -10.47 7.79 10.12
C SER A 4 -10.65 7.57 8.61
N SER A 5 -10.55 8.64 7.82
CA SER A 5 -10.65 8.59 6.36
C SER A 5 -9.60 9.49 5.69
N PRO A 6 -9.09 9.09 4.51
CA PRO A 6 -8.23 9.92 3.68
C PRO A 6 -9.00 11.18 3.24
N PRO A 7 -8.36 12.35 3.25
CA PRO A 7 -8.97 13.55 2.71
C PRO A 7 -9.46 13.37 1.27
N VAL A 8 -10.56 14.02 0.92
CA VAL A 8 -11.09 13.99 -0.46
C VAL A 8 -10.03 14.51 -1.44
N GLY A 9 -9.83 13.78 -2.54
CA GLY A 9 -8.94 14.15 -3.61
C GLY A 9 -8.44 12.94 -4.41
N ALA A 10 -7.63 13.21 -5.43
CA ALA A 10 -7.04 12.16 -6.24
C ALA A 10 -5.85 11.50 -5.52
N TYR A 11 -5.90 10.17 -5.41
CA TYR A 11 -4.80 9.33 -4.94
C TYR A 11 -4.23 8.55 -6.11
N VAL A 12 -2.98 8.80 -6.45
CA VAL A 12 -2.36 8.22 -7.65
C VAL A 12 -1.58 6.96 -7.29
N PRO A 13 -1.86 5.80 -7.89
CA PRO A 13 -1.00 4.63 -7.77
C PRO A 13 0.31 4.89 -8.51
N VAL A 14 1.42 4.86 -7.77
CA VAL A 14 2.75 5.16 -8.32
C VAL A 14 3.48 3.87 -8.71
N PRO A 15 4.18 3.86 -9.86
CA PRO A 15 5.08 2.78 -10.20
C PRO A 15 6.26 2.73 -9.24
N SER A 16 6.87 1.56 -9.13
CA SER A 16 8.15 1.40 -8.45
C SER A 16 9.28 1.60 -9.45
N PHE A 17 10.17 2.55 -9.20
CA PHE A 17 11.36 2.74 -10.03
C PHE A 17 12.47 1.82 -9.53
N PHE A 18 13.14 1.12 -10.46
CA PHE A 18 14.20 0.17 -10.14
C PHE A 18 15.56 0.67 -10.63
N THR A 19 16.62 0.28 -9.91
CA THR A 19 18.01 0.49 -10.34
C THR A 19 18.31 -0.29 -11.62
N SER A 20 19.29 0.15 -12.39
CA SER A 20 19.77 -0.59 -13.56
C SER A 20 20.16 -2.04 -13.22
N LEU A 21 19.94 -2.96 -14.17
CA LEU A 21 20.39 -4.35 -14.08
C LEU A 21 21.91 -4.46 -13.94
N SER A 22 22.67 -3.48 -14.44
CA SER A 22 24.12 -3.41 -14.27
C SER A 22 24.57 -3.24 -12.81
N ALA A 23 23.66 -2.84 -11.91
CA ALA A 23 23.92 -2.76 -10.48
C ALA A 23 23.62 -4.09 -9.75
N CYS A 24 23.07 -5.10 -10.45
CA CYS A 24 22.86 -6.42 -9.89
C CYS A 24 24.18 -7.20 -9.85
N SER A 25 24.35 -8.05 -8.83
CA SER A 25 25.51 -8.92 -8.69
C SER A 25 25.07 -10.37 -8.54
N ALA A 26 26.01 -11.31 -8.54
CA ALA A 26 25.69 -12.72 -8.26
C ALA A 26 25.07 -12.92 -6.86
N SER A 27 25.44 -12.09 -5.87
CA SER A 27 24.83 -12.11 -4.54
C SER A 27 23.53 -11.31 -4.44
N GLU A 28 23.24 -10.47 -5.44
CA GLU A 28 22.06 -9.62 -5.52
C GLU A 28 21.49 -9.60 -6.94
N PRO A 29 20.86 -10.70 -7.37
CA PRO A 29 20.51 -10.92 -8.78
C PRO A 29 19.32 -10.09 -9.26
N VAL A 30 18.68 -9.31 -8.38
CA VAL A 30 17.46 -8.58 -8.68
C VAL A 30 17.65 -7.10 -8.37
N ALA A 31 17.15 -6.24 -9.27
CA ALA A 31 17.25 -4.79 -9.17
C ALA A 31 16.54 -4.23 -7.94
N ARG A 32 17.17 -3.28 -7.24
CA ARG A 32 16.62 -2.62 -6.05
C ARG A 32 15.72 -1.45 -6.46
N ILE A 33 14.93 -0.94 -5.52
CA ILE A 33 14.20 0.30 -5.72
C ILE A 33 15.18 1.47 -5.81
N ASP A 34 15.06 2.27 -6.86
CA ASP A 34 15.69 3.57 -6.99
C ASP A 34 14.88 4.61 -6.19
N VAL A 35 15.29 4.79 -4.93
CA VAL A 35 14.64 5.71 -3.98
C VAL A 35 14.75 7.16 -4.44
N GLU A 36 15.81 7.54 -5.16
CA GLU A 36 15.99 8.92 -5.62
C GLU A 36 14.97 9.25 -6.72
N THR A 37 14.85 8.38 -7.72
CA THR A 37 13.85 8.54 -8.79
C THR A 37 12.43 8.45 -8.24
N GLN A 38 12.19 7.51 -7.31
CA GLN A 38 10.90 7.41 -6.62
C GLN A 38 10.51 8.72 -5.91
N THR A 39 11.48 9.35 -5.25
CA THR A 39 11.25 10.62 -4.53
C THR A 39 10.99 11.77 -5.49
N LYS A 40 11.76 11.88 -6.59
CA LYS A 40 11.53 12.90 -7.63
C LYS A 40 10.14 12.77 -8.24
N HIS A 41 9.69 11.55 -8.53
CA HIS A 41 8.34 11.31 -9.06
C HIS A 41 7.24 11.66 -8.03
N ALA A 42 7.43 11.29 -6.76
CA ALA A 42 6.50 11.65 -5.70
C ALA A 42 6.38 13.18 -5.54
N LEU A 43 7.48 13.91 -5.60
CA LEU A 43 7.51 15.38 -5.55
C LEU A 43 6.85 16.02 -6.77
N PHE A 44 7.08 15.47 -7.96
CA PHE A 44 6.41 15.93 -9.18
C PHE A 44 4.89 15.85 -9.03
N LEU A 45 4.36 14.72 -8.56
CA LEU A 45 2.93 14.54 -8.35
C LEU A 45 2.38 15.48 -7.24
N ALA A 46 3.11 15.61 -6.13
CA ALA A 46 2.71 16.51 -5.05
C ALA A 46 2.65 17.97 -5.52
N ARG A 47 3.63 18.43 -6.30
CA ARG A 47 3.65 19.78 -6.91
C ARG A 47 2.56 19.98 -7.96
N ALA A 48 2.13 18.91 -8.63
CA ALA A 48 1.02 18.95 -9.58
C ALA A 48 -0.37 19.00 -8.91
N GLY A 49 -0.45 19.03 -7.56
CA GLY A 49 -1.70 19.12 -6.83
C GLY A 49 -2.40 17.79 -6.57
N ILE A 50 -1.72 16.66 -6.80
CA ILE A 50 -2.22 15.35 -6.37
C ILE A 50 -2.36 15.34 -4.85
N ARG A 51 -3.43 14.73 -4.34
CA ARG A 51 -3.74 14.76 -2.90
C ARG A 51 -2.92 13.75 -2.10
N GLY A 52 -2.65 12.61 -2.69
CA GLY A 52 -1.89 11.55 -2.05
C GLY A 52 -1.42 10.48 -3.02
N LEU A 53 -0.61 9.56 -2.51
CA LEU A 53 0.00 8.50 -3.31
C LEU A 53 -0.42 7.14 -2.77
N VAL A 54 -0.68 6.20 -3.68
CA VAL A 54 -0.80 4.79 -3.36
C VAL A 54 0.50 4.11 -3.80
N MET A 55 1.33 3.73 -2.83
CA MET A 55 2.58 3.01 -3.11
C MET A 55 2.36 1.51 -2.95
N MET A 56 3.19 0.69 -3.60
CA MET A 56 3.15 -0.76 -3.46
C MET A 56 1.78 -1.37 -3.84
N GLY A 57 1.11 -0.78 -4.83
CA GLY A 57 -0.05 -1.39 -5.49
C GLY A 57 0.36 -2.37 -6.59
N SER A 58 -0.61 -2.84 -7.38
CA SER A 58 -0.34 -3.58 -8.63
C SER A 58 0.50 -2.75 -9.60
N THR A 59 0.17 -1.46 -9.77
CA THR A 59 0.96 -0.48 -10.53
C THR A 59 2.38 -0.32 -9.97
N GLY A 60 2.54 -0.47 -8.65
CA GLY A 60 3.84 -0.44 -7.98
C GLY A 60 4.59 -1.77 -8.03
N GLU A 61 4.08 -2.77 -8.75
CA GLU A 61 4.69 -4.09 -8.90
C GLU A 61 5.04 -4.76 -7.56
N ALA A 62 4.15 -4.61 -6.58
CA ALA A 62 4.42 -5.01 -5.20
C ALA A 62 4.86 -6.47 -5.04
N ILE A 63 4.35 -7.37 -5.89
CA ILE A 63 4.70 -8.80 -5.88
C ILE A 63 6.19 -9.06 -6.18
N HIS A 64 6.89 -8.13 -6.85
CA HIS A 64 8.32 -8.24 -7.16
C HIS A 64 9.20 -7.71 -6.01
N LEU A 65 8.60 -7.17 -4.95
CA LEU A 65 9.27 -6.55 -3.83
C LEU A 65 9.26 -7.47 -2.62
N THR A 66 10.39 -8.13 -2.37
CA THR A 66 10.56 -9.00 -1.19
C THR A 66 10.59 -8.15 0.10
N PRO A 67 10.03 -8.63 1.23
CA PRO A 67 10.07 -7.91 2.51
C PRO A 67 11.47 -7.47 2.96
N CYS A 68 12.51 -8.27 2.72
CA CYS A 68 13.88 -7.86 3.06
C CYS A 68 14.40 -6.70 2.18
N ARG A 69 13.85 -6.54 0.98
CA ARG A 69 14.29 -5.55 -0.02
C ARG A 69 13.57 -4.21 0.15
N THR A 70 12.41 -4.21 0.82
CA THR A 70 11.75 -2.98 1.28
C THR A 70 12.41 -2.39 2.53
N GLN A 71 13.31 -3.09 3.23
CA GLN A 71 14.03 -2.54 4.39
C GLN A 71 14.99 -1.38 4.06
N GLY A 72 15.54 -1.33 2.84
CA GLY A 72 16.32 -0.18 2.37
C GLY A 72 15.49 1.11 2.27
N PRO A 73 14.33 1.09 1.59
CA PRO A 73 13.35 2.17 1.60
C PRO A 73 12.78 2.53 2.99
N ARG A 74 12.65 1.55 3.92
CA ARG A 74 12.08 1.73 5.27
C ARG A 74 12.82 2.78 6.11
N ARG A 75 14.14 2.96 5.94
CA ARG A 75 14.92 3.94 6.72
C ARG A 75 14.93 5.36 6.15
N ARG A 76 14.57 5.57 4.89
CA ARG A 76 14.67 6.90 4.23
C ARG A 76 13.35 7.65 4.11
N ARG A 77 12.20 6.98 4.31
CA ARG A 77 10.89 7.61 4.14
C ARG A 77 10.37 8.34 5.38
N LYS A 78 10.84 7.97 6.58
CA LYS A 78 10.74 8.84 7.77
C LYS A 78 11.72 10.00 7.57
N GLY A 79 11.26 11.08 6.94
CA GLY A 79 11.92 12.39 7.01
C GLY A 79 12.52 12.97 5.73
N GLY A 80 12.93 12.20 4.72
CA GLY A 80 13.92 12.74 3.76
C GLY A 80 13.43 13.42 2.47
N GLY A 81 12.25 13.06 1.96
CA GLY A 81 11.86 13.45 0.59
C GLY A 81 10.82 14.56 0.53
N LEU A 82 9.58 14.19 0.84
CA LEU A 82 8.42 15.08 0.76
C LEU A 82 8.42 16.13 1.88
N GLU A 83 8.79 15.75 3.10
CA GLU A 83 8.79 16.65 4.26
C GLU A 83 9.80 17.79 4.08
N GLU A 84 11.04 17.47 3.69
CA GLU A 84 12.10 18.45 3.40
C GLU A 84 11.75 19.40 2.24
N ASN A 85 10.86 18.98 1.33
CA ASN A 85 10.46 19.75 0.15
C ASN A 85 9.10 20.47 0.34
N GLY A 86 8.66 20.69 1.58
CA GLY A 86 7.48 21.51 1.89
C GLY A 86 6.15 20.75 1.83
N PHE A 87 6.16 19.42 1.81
CA PHE A 87 4.97 18.57 1.91
C PHE A 87 4.98 17.75 3.21
N PRO A 88 4.89 18.41 4.39
CA PRO A 88 4.85 17.72 5.68
C PRO A 88 3.58 16.86 5.77
N SER A 89 3.70 15.66 6.33
CA SER A 89 2.55 14.76 6.55
C SER A 89 1.75 14.44 5.27
N TYR A 90 2.43 14.37 4.11
CA TYR A 90 1.77 14.14 2.83
C TYR A 90 1.01 12.79 2.82
N PRO A 91 -0.28 12.75 2.39
CA PRO A 91 -1.10 11.53 2.44
C PRO A 91 -0.52 10.37 1.63
N ILE A 92 -0.19 9.29 2.33
CA ILE A 92 0.36 8.07 1.75
C ILE A 92 -0.49 6.87 2.14
N MET A 93 -0.94 6.14 1.13
CA MET A 93 -1.58 4.84 1.24
C MET A 93 -0.64 3.75 0.73
N ALA A 94 -0.67 2.60 1.38
CA ALA A 94 0.24 1.49 1.19
C ALA A 94 -0.50 0.25 0.71
N GLY A 95 -0.26 -0.18 -0.51
CA GLY A 95 -0.79 -1.43 -1.05
C GLY A 95 -0.14 -2.65 -0.38
N VAL A 96 -0.98 -3.64 -0.05
CA VAL A 96 -0.58 -4.95 0.45
C VAL A 96 -1.27 -6.01 -0.41
N LEU A 97 -0.48 -6.78 -1.16
CA LEU A 97 -0.94 -7.73 -2.17
C LEU A 97 -0.45 -9.14 -1.84
N THR A 98 -1.03 -9.75 -0.80
CA THR A 98 -0.73 -11.12 -0.39
C THR A 98 -2.01 -11.94 -0.20
N ASN A 99 -1.86 -13.27 -0.25
CA ASN A 99 -2.95 -14.21 0.03
C ASN A 99 -2.95 -14.72 1.49
N SER A 100 -1.87 -14.50 2.27
CA SER A 100 -1.76 -14.92 3.68
C SER A 100 -2.19 -13.80 4.63
N VAL A 101 -2.86 -14.15 5.73
CA VAL A 101 -3.24 -13.21 6.78
C VAL A 101 -2.00 -12.70 7.51
N GLU A 102 -1.09 -13.60 7.88
CA GLU A 102 0.14 -13.29 8.61
C GLU A 102 1.01 -12.34 7.80
N GLU A 103 1.26 -12.67 6.53
CA GLU A 103 2.05 -11.80 5.64
C GLU A 103 1.37 -10.44 5.41
N CYS A 104 0.03 -10.40 5.39
CA CYS A 104 -0.70 -9.15 5.25
C CYS A 104 -0.49 -8.25 6.47
N LEU A 105 -0.57 -8.82 7.67
CA LEU A 105 -0.38 -8.10 8.92
C LEU A 105 1.06 -7.61 9.08
N ASP A 106 2.05 -8.44 8.73
CA ASP A 106 3.45 -8.05 8.72
C ASP A 106 3.71 -6.90 7.72
N GLY A 107 3.13 -6.99 6.52
CA GLY A 107 3.19 -5.93 5.53
C GLY A 107 2.56 -4.62 6.02
N LEU A 108 1.39 -4.69 6.67
CA LEU A 108 0.73 -3.50 7.24
C LEU A 108 1.54 -2.87 8.38
N GLN A 109 2.18 -3.70 9.22
CA GLN A 109 3.09 -3.26 10.26
C GLN A 109 4.30 -2.52 9.66
N ASP A 110 4.94 -3.12 8.66
CA ASP A 110 6.07 -2.54 7.95
C ASP A 110 5.73 -1.19 7.32
N MET A 111 4.54 -1.09 6.72
CA MET A 111 4.08 0.14 6.09
C MET A 111 3.74 1.23 7.11
N LYS A 112 3.21 0.86 8.28
CA LYS A 112 3.03 1.80 9.40
C LYS A 112 4.36 2.36 9.87
N GLU A 113 5.36 1.51 10.03
CA GLU A 113 6.70 1.92 10.46
C GLU A 113 7.38 2.83 9.43
N ALA A 114 7.09 2.61 8.15
CA ALA A 114 7.52 3.45 7.03
C ALA A 114 6.75 4.77 6.89
N GLY A 115 5.74 5.03 7.73
CA GLY A 115 4.97 6.28 7.75
C GLY A 115 3.73 6.31 6.86
N ALA A 116 3.25 5.16 6.38
CA ALA A 116 1.96 5.09 5.71
C ALA A 116 0.83 5.40 6.70
N LEU A 117 -0.19 6.12 6.23
CA LEU A 117 -1.36 6.49 7.03
C LEU A 117 -2.51 5.51 6.86
N TRP A 118 -2.58 4.82 5.71
CA TRP A 118 -3.60 3.82 5.40
C TRP A 118 -3.00 2.62 4.67
N GLY A 119 -3.59 1.44 4.88
CA GLY A 119 -3.35 0.26 4.07
C GLY A 119 -4.40 0.10 2.98
N LEU A 120 -4.00 -0.36 1.79
CA LEU A 120 -4.88 -0.78 0.71
C LEU A 120 -4.67 -2.28 0.50
N VAL A 121 -5.59 -3.08 1.00
CA VAL A 121 -5.46 -4.54 1.07
C VAL A 121 -6.24 -5.16 -0.09
N LEU A 122 -5.53 -5.84 -0.99
CA LEU A 122 -6.14 -6.55 -2.11
C LEU A 122 -6.74 -7.88 -1.63
N THR A 123 -7.90 -8.25 -2.17
CA THR A 123 -8.49 -9.57 -1.94
C THR A 123 -7.59 -10.72 -2.37
N PRO A 124 -7.48 -11.80 -1.58
CA PRO A 124 -6.81 -13.01 -2.00
C PRO A 124 -7.59 -13.64 -3.16
N GLY A 125 -6.91 -13.82 -4.30
CA GLY A 125 -7.55 -14.29 -5.54
C GLY A 125 -6.98 -15.59 -6.10
N TYR A 126 -5.85 -16.08 -5.58
CA TYR A 126 -5.15 -17.22 -6.17
C TYR A 126 -5.98 -18.51 -6.16
N PHE A 127 -6.70 -18.78 -5.06
CA PHE A 127 -7.61 -19.92 -4.93
C PHE A 127 -9.06 -19.50 -5.18
N GLY A 128 -9.36 -19.00 -6.39
CA GLY A 128 -10.63 -18.36 -6.74
C GLY A 128 -11.90 -19.16 -6.38
N ALA A 129 -11.89 -20.49 -6.55
CA ALA A 129 -13.02 -21.34 -6.18
C ALA A 129 -13.32 -21.36 -4.67
N ASN A 130 -12.30 -21.12 -3.83
CA ASN A 130 -12.42 -21.10 -2.37
C ASN A 130 -12.59 -19.69 -1.79
N ALA A 131 -12.37 -18.64 -2.60
CA ALA A 131 -12.54 -17.24 -2.24
C ALA A 131 -14.01 -16.82 -2.34
N THR A 132 -14.86 -17.40 -1.50
CA THR A 132 -16.30 -17.08 -1.44
C THR A 132 -16.56 -15.79 -0.67
N HIS A 133 -17.71 -15.15 -0.91
CA HIS A 133 -18.16 -13.93 -0.20
C HIS A 133 -18.01 -14.00 1.33
N PRO A 134 -18.52 -15.05 2.03
CA PRO A 134 -18.38 -15.14 3.48
C PRO A 134 -16.93 -15.23 3.94
N ARG A 135 -16.11 -16.00 3.23
CA ARG A 135 -14.69 -16.18 3.56
C ARG A 135 -13.88 -14.91 3.34
N MET A 136 -14.19 -14.14 2.29
CA MET A 136 -13.56 -12.83 2.06
C MET A 136 -13.92 -11.84 3.16
N LYS A 137 -15.20 -11.79 3.59
CA LYS A 137 -15.63 -10.94 4.71
C LYS A 137 -14.91 -11.30 6.00
N GLU A 138 -14.81 -12.60 6.31
CA GLU A 138 -14.08 -13.08 7.49
C GLU A 138 -12.58 -12.74 7.41
N TRP A 139 -11.95 -12.93 6.26
CA TRP A 139 -10.55 -12.58 6.03
C TRP A 139 -10.28 -11.09 6.29
N PHE A 140 -11.08 -10.21 5.69
CA PHE A 140 -10.95 -8.77 5.91
C PHE A 140 -11.27 -8.35 7.35
N LYS A 141 -12.24 -9.01 8.00
CA LYS A 141 -12.54 -8.77 9.42
C LYS A 141 -11.31 -9.05 10.29
N ILE A 142 -10.67 -10.20 10.09
CA ILE A 142 -9.44 -10.57 10.83
C ILE A 142 -8.35 -9.52 10.63
N ILE A 143 -8.16 -9.05 9.41
CA ILE A 143 -7.14 -8.04 9.10
C ILE A 143 -7.51 -6.69 9.72
N ALA A 144 -8.75 -6.24 9.59
CA ALA A 144 -9.22 -4.97 10.16
C ALA A 144 -9.09 -4.93 11.68
N ASP A 145 -9.43 -6.04 12.36
CA ASP A 145 -9.37 -6.16 13.82
C ASP A 145 -7.92 -6.13 14.34
N ARG A 146 -6.98 -6.72 13.60
CA ARG A 146 -5.57 -6.84 14.01
C ARG A 146 -4.66 -5.74 13.46
N SER A 147 -5.06 -5.04 12.41
CA SER A 147 -4.24 -4.03 11.76
C SER A 147 -3.97 -2.83 12.69
N LEU A 148 -2.73 -2.33 12.60
CA LEU A 148 -2.32 -1.10 13.28
C LEU A 148 -2.62 0.18 12.46
N LEU A 149 -3.04 0.04 11.20
CA LEU A 149 -3.49 1.10 10.29
C LEU A 149 -4.98 0.92 9.94
N PRO A 150 -5.73 2.00 9.63
CA PRO A 150 -7.00 1.86 8.94
C PRO A 150 -6.77 1.27 7.54
N ILE A 151 -7.66 0.39 7.09
CA ILE A 151 -7.50 -0.35 5.83
C ILE A 151 -8.65 -0.08 4.84
N PHE A 152 -8.28 -0.05 3.57
CA PHE A 152 -9.20 -0.08 2.44
C PHE A 152 -9.21 -1.48 1.84
N MET A 153 -10.41 -2.02 1.64
CA MET A 153 -10.59 -3.29 0.96
C MET A 153 -10.63 -3.03 -0.55
N LEU A 154 -9.65 -3.54 -1.28
CA LEU A 154 -9.65 -3.53 -2.74
C LEU A 154 -10.09 -4.90 -3.23
N VAL A 155 -11.30 -4.98 -3.77
CA VAL A 155 -11.83 -6.21 -4.34
C VAL A 155 -11.59 -6.19 -5.85
N SER A 156 -10.72 -7.07 -6.34
CA SER A 156 -10.58 -7.26 -7.78
C SER A 156 -11.78 -8.04 -8.30
N ARG A 157 -12.28 -7.65 -9.47
CA ARG A 157 -13.55 -8.10 -10.06
C ARG A 157 -13.56 -9.62 -10.30
N LEU A 158 -13.89 -10.40 -9.27
CA LEU A 158 -14.65 -11.64 -9.42
C LEU A 158 -16.05 -11.22 -9.92
N PRO A 159 -16.72 -11.98 -10.80
CA PRO A 159 -17.97 -11.58 -11.46
C PRO A 159 -19.17 -11.28 -10.51
N SER A 160 -18.95 -11.27 -9.20
CA SER A 160 -19.93 -11.01 -8.14
C SER A 160 -19.51 -9.91 -7.15
N MET A 161 -18.54 -9.04 -7.46
CA MET A 161 -18.03 -8.03 -6.52
C MET A 161 -17.84 -6.66 -7.17
N ASP A 162 -18.67 -5.70 -6.76
CA ASP A 162 -18.66 -4.30 -7.21
C ASP A 162 -18.51 -3.33 -6.02
N GLU A 163 -17.47 -3.46 -5.18
CA GLU A 163 -17.33 -2.50 -4.06
C GLU A 163 -15.89 -2.31 -3.54
N ILE A 164 -15.54 -1.04 -3.28
CA ILE A 164 -14.41 -0.65 -2.42
C ILE A 164 -15.02 -0.26 -1.08
N VAL A 165 -14.81 -1.05 -0.04
CA VAL A 165 -15.35 -0.79 1.30
C VAL A 165 -14.22 -0.32 2.22
N LEU A 166 -14.46 0.78 2.94
CA LEU A 166 -13.55 1.29 3.97
C LEU A 166 -13.80 0.58 5.29
N CYS A 167 -12.76 -0.03 5.86
CA CYS A 167 -12.82 -0.66 7.18
C CYS A 167 -11.95 0.13 8.16
N ALA A 168 -12.60 0.90 9.03
CA ALA A 168 -11.92 1.59 10.13
C ALA A 168 -11.99 0.74 11.41
N LYS A 169 -11.00 0.90 12.31
CA LYS A 169 -11.05 0.31 13.65
C LYS A 169 -12.33 0.78 14.35
N GLY A 170 -13.28 -0.14 14.57
CA GLY A 170 -14.55 0.15 15.22
C GLY A 170 -15.82 -0.06 14.37
N GLY A 171 -15.71 -0.47 13.10
CA GLY A 171 -16.88 -0.85 12.31
C GLY A 171 -16.67 -0.70 10.81
N MET A 172 -17.35 -1.55 10.03
CA MET A 172 -17.41 -1.45 8.58
C MET A 172 -18.29 -0.23 8.24
N VAL A 173 -17.70 0.82 7.67
CA VAL A 173 -18.45 2.00 7.25
C VAL A 173 -18.78 1.80 5.77
N ASP A 174 -20.04 1.48 5.51
CA ASP A 174 -20.64 1.44 4.19
C ASP A 174 -20.84 2.90 3.73
N ASP A 175 -19.95 3.40 2.86
CA ASP A 175 -20.08 4.74 2.25
C ASP A 175 -20.93 4.66 0.97
N ARG A 176 -22.14 4.13 1.11
CA ARG A 176 -23.21 4.32 0.13
C ARG A 176 -23.81 5.72 0.33
N ARG A 177 -23.28 6.69 -0.43
CA ARG A 177 -24.04 7.88 -0.80
C ARG A 177 -25.01 7.57 -1.92
#